data_AF-A0A836RJE9-F1
#
_entry.id   AF-A0A836RJE9-F1
#
_cell.length_a   1.000
_cell.length_b   1.000
_cell.length_c   1.000
_cell.angle_alpha   90.00
_cell.angle_beta   90.00
_cell.angle_gamma   90.00
#
_symmetry.space_group_name_H-M   'P 1'
#
loop_
_entity.id
_entity.type
_entity.pdbx_description
1 polymer ?
#
loop_
_entity_poly.entity_id
_entity_poly.type
_entity_poly.pdbx_seq_one_letter_code
_entity_poly.pdbx_strand_id
1 'polypeptide(L)'
;MPANLTPQYQKAEEAYRRAQTTQERIECLEQMLALIPKHKGTEKLQADIKSKLKEARAELKTEKKSGRKTRGYRFPRQGAGQVVLVGAPNAGKSRILAELTKAEPVVADYPFSTREPMPGMMPWQDVAVQ
;
A
#
# COMPACT_ATOMS: atom_id res chain seq x y z
N MET A 1 18.14 26.75 -29.17
CA MET A 1 19.61 26.62 -29.06
C MET A 1 19.89 25.22 -28.55
N PRO A 2 20.79 24.44 -29.17
CA PRO A 2 21.21 23.15 -28.62
C PRO A 2 21.88 23.38 -27.26
N ALA A 3 21.42 22.68 -26.24
CA ALA A 3 22.06 22.73 -24.93
C ALA A 3 23.40 22.00 -25.02
N ASN A 4 24.49 22.67 -24.63
CA ASN A 4 25.79 22.02 -24.50
C ASN A 4 25.76 21.17 -23.23
N LEU A 5 25.45 19.88 -23.39
CA LEU A 5 25.37 18.92 -22.29
C LEU A 5 26.78 18.53 -21.84
N THR A 6 27.01 18.49 -20.53
CA THR A 6 28.32 18.15 -19.98
C THR A 6 28.68 16.69 -20.29
N PRO A 7 29.96 16.33 -20.45
CA PRO A 7 30.40 14.94 -20.59
C PRO A 7 29.93 14.05 -19.42
N GLN A 8 29.72 14.65 -18.25
CA GLN A 8 29.16 13.97 -17.08
C GLN A 8 27.70 13.58 -17.29
N TYR A 9 26.89 14.43 -17.94
CA TYR A 9 25.51 14.12 -18.27
C TYR A 9 25.40 12.94 -19.26
N GLN A 10 26.27 12.90 -20.28
CA GLN A 10 26.28 11.81 -21.26
C GLN A 10 26.58 10.45 -20.61
N LYS A 11 27.52 10.41 -19.65
CA LYS A 11 27.79 9.21 -18.85
C LYS A 11 26.58 8.79 -18.00
N ALA A 12 25.87 9.74 -17.41
CA ALA A 12 24.65 9.45 -16.64
C ALA A 12 23.52 8.95 -17.54
N GLU A 13 23.43 9.43 -18.79
CA GLU A 13 22.47 8.94 -19.78
C GLU A 13 22.80 7.50 -20.22
N GLU A 14 24.07 7.17 -20.45
CA GLU A 14 24.51 5.80 -20.72
C GLU A 14 24.22 4.86 -19.55
N ALA A 15 24.46 5.32 -18.31
CA ALA A 15 24.13 4.57 -17.10
C ALA A 15 22.62 4.32 -17.00
N TYR A 16 21.78 5.33 -17.26
CA TYR A 16 20.33 5.16 -17.32
C TYR A 16 19.90 4.13 -18.38
N ARG A 17 20.54 4.12 -19.56
CA ARG A 17 20.26 3.13 -20.62
C ARG A 17 20.64 1.71 -20.22
N ARG A 18 21.66 1.54 -19.37
CA ARG A 18 22.13 0.24 -18.87
C ARG A 18 21.38 -0.23 -17.62
N ALA A 19 20.66 0.65 -16.93
CA ALA A 19 19.97 0.33 -15.68
C ALA A 19 18.86 -0.71 -15.88
N GLN A 20 18.99 -1.83 -15.17
CA GLN A 20 18.05 -2.95 -15.27
C GLN A 20 16.97 -2.88 -14.19
N THR A 21 17.31 -2.34 -13.01
CA THR A 21 16.37 -2.27 -11.89
C THR A 21 15.66 -0.91 -11.82
N THR A 22 14.44 -0.91 -11.28
CA THR A 22 13.65 0.31 -11.04
C THR A 22 14.35 1.27 -10.08
N GLN A 23 15.14 0.76 -9.13
CA GLN A 23 15.91 1.57 -8.18
C GLN A 23 17.08 2.29 -8.86
N GLU A 24 17.90 1.57 -9.61
CA GLU A 24 19.01 2.16 -10.38
C GLU A 24 18.51 3.21 -11.38
N ARG A 25 17.35 2.98 -12.01
CA ARG A 25 16.72 3.95 -12.92
C ARG A 25 16.38 5.26 -12.21
N ILE A 26 15.87 5.22 -10.98
CA ILE A 26 15.55 6.42 -10.19
C ILE A 26 16.84 7.19 -9.85
N GLU A 27 17.86 6.49 -9.40
CA GLU A 27 19.15 7.09 -9.05
C GLU A 27 19.80 7.77 -10.26
N CYS A 28 19.80 7.10 -11.42
CA CYS A 28 20.33 7.67 -12.66
C CYS A 28 19.54 8.92 -13.10
N LEU A 29 18.20 8.90 -13.01
CA LEU A 29 17.37 10.07 -13.34
C LEU A 29 17.60 11.26 -12.40
N GLU A 30 17.84 11.00 -11.11
CA GLU A 30 18.19 12.03 -10.13
C GLU A 30 19.57 12.65 -10.41
N GLN A 31 20.55 11.82 -10.76
CA GLN A 31 21.88 12.28 -11.19
C GLN A 31 21.81 13.12 -12.47
N MET A 32 21.04 12.67 -13.46
CA MET A 32 20.82 13.41 -14.71
C MET A 32 20.19 14.79 -14.43
N LEU A 33 19.21 14.87 -13.53
CA LEU A 33 18.57 16.13 -13.16
C LEU A 33 19.52 17.09 -12.42
N ALA A 34 20.46 16.57 -11.63
CA ALA A 34 21.47 17.36 -10.94
C ALA A 34 22.53 17.96 -11.87
N LEU A 35 22.91 17.22 -12.93
CA LEU A 35 23.97 17.60 -13.87
C LEU A 35 23.50 18.52 -15.00
N ILE A 36 22.19 18.63 -15.24
CA ILE A 36 21.63 19.48 -16.29
C ILE A 36 21.78 20.98 -15.95
N PRO A 37 22.28 21.80 -16.89
CA PRO A 37 22.24 23.25 -16.78
C PRO A 37 20.80 23.77 -16.61
N LYS A 38 20.55 24.72 -15.71
CA LYS A 38 19.20 25.27 -15.47
C LYS A 38 18.97 26.55 -16.26
N HIS A 39 18.68 26.42 -17.56
CA HIS A 39 18.36 27.56 -18.42
C HIS A 39 17.26 27.24 -19.45
N LYS A 40 16.73 28.26 -20.14
CA LYS A 40 15.60 28.12 -21.08
C LYS A 40 15.78 27.05 -22.16
N GLY A 41 17.02 26.78 -22.59
CA GLY A 41 17.34 25.73 -23.58
C GLY A 41 17.17 24.28 -23.12
N THR A 42 17.00 24.03 -21.82
CA THR A 42 16.92 22.68 -21.21
C THR A 42 15.57 22.41 -20.55
N GLU A 43 14.61 23.34 -20.61
CA GLU A 43 13.32 23.22 -19.92
C GLU A 43 12.53 21.97 -20.34
N LYS A 44 12.51 21.66 -21.65
CA LYS A 44 11.86 20.44 -22.16
C LYS A 44 12.50 19.17 -21.60
N LEU A 45 13.83 19.12 -21.63
CA LEU A 45 14.60 17.98 -21.11
C LEU A 45 14.37 17.77 -19.61
N GLN A 46 14.29 18.86 -18.84
CA GLN A 46 13.97 18.80 -17.41
C GLN A 46 12.55 18.29 -17.16
N ALA A 47 11.58 18.69 -17.98
CA ALA A 47 10.20 18.21 -17.89
C ALA A 47 10.12 16.70 -18.16
N ASP A 48 10.82 16.23 -19.20
CA ASP A 48 10.84 14.81 -19.57
C ASP A 48 11.45 13.94 -18.46
N ILE A 49 12.57 14.37 -17.88
CA ILE A 49 13.23 13.64 -16.77
C ILE A 49 12.35 13.61 -15.52
N LYS A 50 11.69 14.72 -15.19
CA LYS A 50 10.75 14.77 -14.06
C LYS A 50 9.54 13.85 -14.28
N SER A 51 9.02 13.75 -15.50
CA SER A 51 7.92 12.83 -15.81
C SER A 51 8.35 11.38 -15.63
N LYS A 52 9.50 10.99 -16.19
CA LYS A 52 10.06 9.64 -16.05
C LYS A 52 10.33 9.28 -14.58
N LEU A 53 10.83 10.23 -13.80
CA LEU A 53 11.08 10.03 -12.37
C LEU A 53 9.77 9.84 -11.59
N LYS A 54 8.69 10.55 -11.96
CA LYS A 54 7.35 10.35 -11.38
C LYS A 54 6.81 8.95 -11.66
N GLU A 55 6.95 8.47 -12.89
CA GLU A 55 6.52 7.14 -13.32
C GLU A 55 7.30 6.03 -12.60
N ALA A 56 8.64 6.09 -12.62
CA ALA A 56 9.49 5.11 -11.94
C ALA A 56 9.23 5.04 -10.42
N ARG A 57 8.98 6.19 -9.77
CA ARG A 57 8.59 6.22 -8.35
C ARG A 57 7.20 5.64 -8.10
N ALA A 58 6.27 5.74 -9.05
CA ALA A 58 4.95 5.15 -8.95
C ALA A 58 5.00 3.62 -9.10
N GLU A 59 5.82 3.12 -10.03
CA GLU A 59 6.10 1.69 -10.21
C GLU A 59 6.68 1.08 -8.92
N LEU A 60 7.73 1.69 -8.35
CA LEU A 60 8.33 1.23 -7.09
C LEU A 60 7.32 1.22 -5.92
N LYS A 61 6.41 2.20 -5.87
CA LYS A 61 5.33 2.21 -4.85
C LYS A 61 4.32 1.11 -5.07
N THR A 62 4.05 0.74 -6.32
CA THR A 62 3.09 -0.32 -6.67
C THR A 62 3.67 -1.70 -6.35
N GLU A 63 4.95 -1.93 -6.66
CA GLU A 63 5.68 -3.15 -6.25
C GLU A 63 5.79 -3.28 -4.72
N LYS A 64 6.05 -2.19 -4.00
CA LYS A 64 6.05 -2.22 -2.52
C LYS A 64 4.65 -2.48 -1.92
N LYS A 65 3.59 -2.06 -2.60
CA LYS A 65 2.20 -2.34 -2.20
C LYS A 65 1.77 -3.78 -2.48
N SER A 66 2.30 -4.42 -3.53
CA SER A 66 2.00 -5.83 -3.81
C SER A 66 2.63 -6.78 -2.77
N GLY A 67 3.79 -6.42 -2.20
CA GLY A 67 4.45 -7.16 -1.12
C GLY A 67 3.80 -7.00 0.27
N ARG A 68 3.13 -5.88 0.53
CA ARG A 68 2.42 -5.63 1.80
C ARG A 68 0.92 -5.79 1.61
N LYS A 69 0.47 -7.05 1.41
CA LYS A 69 -0.93 -7.42 1.65
C LYS A 69 -1.22 -7.28 3.15
N THR A 70 -1.40 -6.04 3.63
CA THR A 70 -2.22 -5.83 4.83
C THR A 70 -3.55 -6.49 4.49
N ARG A 71 -3.90 -7.59 5.17
CA ARG A 71 -5.19 -8.27 4.98
C ARG A 71 -6.27 -7.30 5.46
N GLY A 72 -6.70 -6.42 4.57
CA GLY A 72 -7.79 -5.50 4.80
C GLY A 72 -9.08 -6.29 4.71
N TYR A 73 -9.68 -6.59 5.85
CA TYR A 73 -11.01 -7.16 5.88
C TYR A 73 -12.02 -6.07 5.54
N ARG A 74 -12.84 -6.31 4.50
CA ARG A 74 -13.96 -5.44 4.15
C ARG A 74 -15.26 -6.20 4.47
N PHE A 75 -15.98 -5.71 5.47
CA PHE A 75 -17.30 -6.22 5.82
C PHE A 75 -18.37 -5.33 5.19
N PRO A 76 -19.23 -5.87 4.30
CA PRO A 76 -20.34 -5.11 3.76
C PRO A 76 -21.29 -4.73 4.90
N ARG A 77 -21.87 -3.52 4.84
CA ARG A 77 -22.87 -3.10 5.83
C ARG A 77 -24.09 -4.02 5.74
N GLN A 78 -24.45 -4.63 6.86
CA GLN A 78 -25.60 -5.51 7.00
C GLN A 78 -26.35 -5.15 8.28
N GLY A 79 -27.68 -5.35 8.27
CA GLY A 79 -28.53 -5.05 9.43
C GLY A 79 -28.66 -3.56 9.74
N ALA A 80 -29.09 -3.27 10.96
CA ALA A 80 -29.27 -1.92 11.49
C ALA A 80 -27.94 -1.26 11.92
N GLY A 81 -26.89 -2.06 12.15
CA GLY A 81 -25.59 -1.56 12.62
C GLY A 81 -24.53 -2.65 12.66
N GLN A 82 -23.28 -2.22 12.86
CA GLN A 82 -22.10 -3.07 13.02
C GLN A 82 -21.47 -2.80 14.39
N VAL A 83 -21.18 -3.85 15.14
CA VAL A 83 -20.55 -3.81 16.47
C VAL A 83 -19.26 -4.63 16.45
N VAL A 84 -18.25 -4.19 17.21
CA VAL A 84 -16.96 -4.89 17.30
C VAL A 84 -16.69 -5.28 18.75
N LEU A 85 -16.42 -6.56 18.98
CA LEU A 85 -15.99 -7.07 20.29
C LEU A 85 -14.48 -6.91 20.45
N VAL A 86 -14.05 -6.07 21.38
CA VAL A 86 -12.63 -5.80 21.68
C VAL A 86 -12.34 -6.13 23.15
N GLY A 87 -11.19 -6.72 23.43
CA GLY A 87 -10.76 -7.03 24.80
C GLY A 87 -9.52 -7.92 24.85
N ALA A 88 -9.06 -8.24 26.05
CA ALA A 88 -7.91 -9.12 26.28
C ALA A 88 -8.14 -10.55 25.78
N PRO A 89 -7.07 -11.36 25.55
CA PRO A 89 -7.21 -12.80 25.35
C PRO A 89 -7.99 -13.44 26.51
N ASN A 90 -8.73 -14.51 26.23
CA ASN A 90 -9.55 -15.26 27.21
C ASN A 90 -10.65 -14.47 27.94
N ALA A 91 -10.96 -13.24 27.52
CA ALA A 91 -12.07 -12.45 28.07
C ALA A 91 -13.47 -12.93 27.65
N GLY A 92 -13.60 -14.13 27.07
CA GLY A 92 -14.89 -14.70 26.65
C GLY A 92 -15.49 -14.14 25.34
N LYS A 93 -14.76 -13.30 24.60
CA LYS A 93 -15.27 -12.66 23.36
C LYS A 93 -15.84 -13.66 22.34
N SER A 94 -15.11 -14.75 22.10
CA SER A 94 -15.53 -15.81 21.17
C SER A 94 -16.79 -16.52 21.68
N ARG A 95 -16.94 -16.67 23.00
CA ARG A 95 -18.15 -17.25 23.60
C ARG A 95 -19.35 -16.34 23.44
N ILE A 96 -19.19 -15.03 23.66
CA ILE A 96 -20.25 -14.03 23.46
C ILE A 96 -20.73 -14.06 22.00
N LEU A 97 -19.80 -14.08 21.04
CA LEU A 97 -20.15 -14.15 19.63
C LEU A 97 -20.94 -15.43 19.30
N ALA A 98 -20.51 -16.59 19.83
CA ALA A 98 -21.21 -17.87 19.63
C ALA A 98 -22.62 -17.89 20.24
N GLU A 99 -22.81 -17.25 21.38
CA GLU A 99 -24.10 -17.28 22.10
C GLU A 99 -25.11 -16.30 21.51
N LEU A 100 -24.66 -15.11 21.09
CA LEU A 100 -25.52 -14.05 20.58
C LEU A 100 -25.79 -14.16 19.08
N THR A 101 -25.00 -14.94 18.35
CA THR A 101 -25.12 -15.08 16.89
C THR A 101 -25.16 -16.56 16.50
N LYS A 102 -25.41 -16.85 15.22
CA LYS A 102 -25.28 -18.21 14.67
C LYS A 102 -23.85 -18.54 14.22
N ALA A 103 -22.86 -17.73 14.58
CA ALA A 103 -21.48 -17.97 14.20
C ALA A 103 -20.85 -19.05 15.08
N GLU A 104 -19.91 -19.82 14.52
CA GLU A 104 -19.24 -20.94 15.21
C GLU A 104 -17.75 -20.63 15.44
N PRO A 105 -17.39 -19.71 16.37
CA PRO A 105 -16.00 -19.40 16.66
C PRO A 105 -15.35 -20.53 17.45
N VAL A 106 -14.03 -20.67 17.29
CA VAL A 106 -13.22 -21.52 18.18
C VAL A 106 -13.15 -20.89 19.57
N VAL A 107 -13.80 -21.52 20.54
CA VAL A 107 -13.73 -21.19 21.96
C VAL A 107 -12.77 -22.18 22.63
N ALA A 108 -11.66 -21.69 23.18
CA ALA A 108 -10.66 -22.51 23.82
C ALA A 108 -9.95 -21.75 24.94
N ASP A 109 -9.33 -22.49 25.86
CA ASP A 109 -8.66 -21.92 27.05
C ASP A 109 -7.29 -21.30 26.72
N TYR A 110 -6.76 -21.54 25.52
CA TYR A 110 -5.51 -20.94 25.05
C TYR A 110 -5.74 -19.54 24.45
N PRO A 111 -4.81 -18.59 24.66
CA PRO A 111 -4.94 -17.24 24.12
C PRO A 111 -4.85 -17.21 22.59
N PHE A 112 -5.43 -16.18 21.98
CA PHE A 112 -5.41 -15.96 20.53
C PHE A 112 -6.04 -17.09 19.70
N SER A 113 -7.09 -17.73 20.23
CA SER A 113 -7.91 -18.69 19.47
C SER A 113 -8.54 -18.07 18.22
N THR A 114 -8.92 -16.80 18.29
CA THR A 114 -9.46 -16.03 17.16
C THR A 114 -8.34 -15.33 16.39
N ARG A 115 -7.96 -15.87 15.23
CA ARG A 115 -6.89 -15.34 14.36
C ARG A 115 -7.39 -14.43 13.25
N GLU A 116 -8.65 -14.60 12.85
CA GLU A 116 -9.29 -13.82 11.81
C GLU A 116 -10.62 -13.26 12.32
N PRO A 117 -11.01 -12.04 11.94
CA PRO A 117 -12.30 -11.47 12.30
C PRO A 117 -13.42 -12.27 11.65
N MET A 118 -14.40 -12.69 12.46
CA MET A 118 -15.54 -13.48 12.01
C MET A 118 -16.83 -12.69 12.27
N PRO A 119 -17.53 -12.22 11.23
CA PRO A 119 -18.81 -11.53 11.39
C PRO A 119 -19.91 -12.53 11.76
N GLY A 120 -20.83 -12.11 12.63
CA GLY A 120 -22.04 -12.85 12.98
C GLY A 120 -23.25 -11.93 12.88
N MET A 121 -24.46 -12.49 12.77
CA MET A 121 -25.69 -11.70 12.82
C MET A 121 -26.45 -12.04 14.10
N MET A 122 -26.70 -11.03 14.92
CA MET A 122 -27.49 -11.09 16.15
C MET A 122 -28.90 -10.54 15.89
N PRO A 123 -29.96 -11.29 16.18
CA PRO A 123 -31.30 -10.73 16.24
C PRO A 123 -31.46 -9.87 17.49
N TRP A 124 -31.98 -8.65 17.34
CA TRP A 124 -32.29 -7.76 18.45
C TRP A 124 -33.64 -7.09 18.21
N GLN A 125 -34.64 -7.47 19.01
CA GLN A 125 -36.03 -7.03 18.82
C GLN A 125 -36.53 -7.37 17.40
N ASP A 126 -36.87 -6.35 16.61
CA ASP A 126 -37.35 -6.42 15.23
C ASP A 126 -36.24 -6.18 14.18
N VAL A 127 -34.99 -5.99 14.60
CA VAL A 127 -33.85 -5.71 13.71
C VAL A 127 -32.71 -6.73 13.87
N ALA A 128 -31.88 -6.86 12.83
CA ALA A 128 -30.65 -7.63 12.90
C ALA A 128 -29.44 -6.69 13.04
N VAL A 129 -28.48 -7.04 13.89
CA VAL A 129 -27.23 -6.30 14.10
C VAL A 129 -26.05 -7.22 13.79
N GLN A 130 -25.05 -6.70 13.08
CA GLN A 130 -23.81 -7.41 12.75
C GLN A 130 -22.74 -7.19 13.81
#